data_AF-A0A1L9SFA5-F1
#
_entry.id   AF-A0A1L9SFA5-F1
#
_cell.length_a   1.000
_cell.length_b   1.000
_cell.length_c   1.000
_cell.angle_alpha   90.00
_cell.angle_beta   90.00
_cell.angle_gamma   90.00
#
_symmetry.space_group_name_H-M   'P 1'
#
loop_
_entity.id
_entity.type
_entity.pdbx_description
1 polymer ?
#
loop_
_entity_poly.entity_id
_entity_poly.type
_entity_poly.pdbx_seq_one_letter_code
_entity_poly.pdbx_strand_id
1 'polypeptide(L)'
;MGEPPSTSSEHSLPLHLPAAQPPSPQMSAVSGISVISSQIGPEPRSELKRRAEERINQYQRTHRQNEEKLQDCLRSFLEMLPNDGCESIASDIVNSQTDAILWQVYHNLLTEITTDLLIVKADSRTPSLTTSPRTQRQINADIVAGTLPDESQLRDASFREACLQRDRQCCVITNFVETEHWVKIGSPATMISGDLEAAHIIPYSFGACEGKTLPVDSGPKWEVLSRCFPGVRRAGMRPENINDPANGLTLLGPLHLQFGKFRMAFQPTETPHTYRLKTYPRFSTYLHQSLPESRTVTFTKADDAGAIPRPSAALLDCHFRLAEILHASGMGEYIEKKMRDWDTIKCGPESRQLSADGSTDVSRYLQAGLWNRISVS
;
A
#
# COMPACT_ATOMS: atom_id res chain seq x y z
N MET A 1 13.38 65.22 -59.10
CA MET A 1 12.04 64.69 -59.43
C MET A 1 11.52 64.06 -58.15
N GLY A 2 10.43 64.42 -57.50
CA GLY A 2 9.40 65.45 -57.66
C GLY A 2 8.43 65.21 -56.50
N GLU A 3 8.13 66.25 -55.72
CA GLU A 3 7.05 66.36 -54.73
C GLU A 3 5.90 67.21 -55.32
N PRO A 4 4.76 67.49 -54.65
CA PRO A 4 3.84 66.71 -53.78
C PRO A 4 2.35 66.91 -54.28
N PRO A 5 1.20 66.89 -53.52
CA PRO A 5 0.84 67.69 -52.31
C PRO A 5 0.05 66.92 -51.18
N SER A 6 0.16 67.31 -49.89
CA SER A 6 -0.78 68.14 -49.06
C SER A 6 -2.15 67.50 -48.75
N THR A 7 -2.71 67.44 -47.52
CA THR A 7 -2.98 68.52 -46.53
C THR A 7 -3.30 68.00 -45.10
N SER A 8 -2.84 68.74 -44.07
CA SER A 8 -3.41 69.12 -42.73
C SER A 8 -4.76 68.51 -42.25
N SER A 9 -4.99 68.19 -40.97
CA SER A 9 -5.11 69.13 -39.83
C SER A 9 -5.44 68.42 -38.48
N GLU A 10 -4.77 68.87 -37.40
CA GLU A 10 -5.23 69.14 -36.01
C GLU A 10 -5.73 68.10 -34.96
N HIS A 11 -5.07 68.19 -33.79
CA HIS A 11 -5.55 68.25 -32.39
C HIS A 11 -6.60 67.26 -31.83
N SER A 12 -6.18 66.42 -30.86
CA SER A 12 -6.51 66.54 -29.41
C SER A 12 -6.38 65.21 -28.65
N LEU A 13 -5.67 65.24 -27.51
CA LEU A 13 -5.67 64.21 -26.46
C LEU A 13 -7.08 64.09 -25.83
N PRO A 14 -7.47 62.91 -25.33
CA PRO A 14 -7.70 62.85 -23.88
C PRO A 14 -7.28 61.54 -23.17
N LEU A 15 -6.62 61.74 -22.04
CA LEU A 15 -6.84 61.16 -20.71
C LEU A 15 -7.19 59.66 -20.58
N HIS A 16 -6.22 58.95 -19.98
CA HIS A 16 -6.34 57.65 -19.31
C HIS A 16 -7.51 57.61 -18.31
N LEU A 17 -8.44 56.67 -18.52
CA LEU A 17 -9.43 56.24 -17.54
C LEU A 17 -8.82 55.16 -16.63
N PRO A 18 -8.94 55.27 -15.29
CA PRO A 18 -8.51 54.23 -14.36
C PRO A 18 -9.54 53.10 -14.26
N ALA A 19 -9.05 51.85 -14.24
CA ALA A 19 -9.86 50.64 -14.09
C ALA A 19 -10.43 50.50 -12.66
N ALA A 20 -11.66 50.00 -12.60
CA ALA A 20 -12.52 49.93 -11.43
C ALA A 20 -12.08 48.89 -10.37
N GLN A 21 -12.19 49.28 -9.09
CA GLN A 21 -12.22 48.37 -7.93
C GLN A 21 -13.65 47.82 -7.73
N PRO A 22 -13.82 46.56 -7.28
CA PRO A 22 -15.10 46.05 -6.83
C PRO A 22 -15.39 46.40 -5.35
N PRO A 23 -16.67 46.45 -4.92
CA PRO A 23 -17.10 47.14 -3.71
C PRO A 23 -17.02 46.27 -2.44
N SER A 24 -16.77 46.92 -1.30
CA SER A 24 -17.01 46.39 0.04
C SER A 24 -18.49 46.51 0.42
N PRO A 25 -19.08 45.54 1.14
CA PRO A 25 -20.33 45.75 1.87
C PRO A 25 -20.11 45.84 3.38
N GLN A 26 -20.54 46.95 3.98
CA GLN A 26 -20.71 47.13 5.41
C GLN A 26 -21.93 46.37 5.96
N MET A 27 -21.86 46.15 7.27
CA MET A 27 -22.76 45.39 8.13
C MET A 27 -24.21 45.89 8.19
N SER A 28 -25.14 44.97 8.45
CA SER A 28 -26.39 45.26 9.16
C SER A 28 -26.70 44.11 10.11
N ALA A 29 -26.82 44.45 11.39
CA ALA A 29 -27.08 43.53 12.49
C ALA A 29 -28.59 43.26 12.63
N VAL A 30 -28.96 42.00 12.88
CA VAL A 30 -30.16 41.66 13.63
C VAL A 30 -29.76 40.55 14.62
N SER A 31 -29.84 40.90 15.91
CA SER A 31 -29.57 40.02 17.04
C SER A 31 -30.74 39.05 17.29
N GLY A 32 -30.42 37.84 17.74
CA GLY A 32 -31.37 37.00 18.50
C GLY A 32 -31.31 35.50 18.20
N ILE A 33 -30.40 34.79 18.86
CA ILE A 33 -30.69 33.70 19.81
C ILE A 33 -29.36 33.00 20.13
N SER A 34 -28.99 33.10 21.41
CA SER A 34 -27.90 32.40 22.05
C SER A 34 -28.24 30.91 22.17
N VAL A 35 -27.43 30.03 21.60
CA VAL A 35 -27.19 28.69 22.16
C VAL A 35 -25.69 28.44 22.13
N ILE A 36 -25.17 28.20 23.33
CA ILE A 36 -23.79 27.89 23.66
C ILE A 36 -23.32 26.72 22.80
N SER A 37 -22.47 27.00 21.81
CA SER A 37 -21.63 25.99 21.17
C SER A 37 -20.21 26.33 21.53
N SER A 38 -19.72 25.73 22.61
CA SER A 38 -18.31 25.73 22.94
C SER A 38 -17.57 25.10 21.77
N GLN A 39 -16.85 25.95 21.04
CA GLN A 39 -15.86 25.55 20.04
C GLN A 39 -14.83 24.66 20.74
N ILE A 40 -15.00 23.34 20.59
CA ILE A 40 -13.92 22.39 20.82
C ILE A 40 -13.05 22.53 19.57
N GLY A 41 -11.92 23.22 19.69
CA GLY A 41 -10.87 23.16 18.67
C GLY A 41 -10.49 21.69 18.41
N PRO A 42 -9.88 21.36 17.26
CA PRO A 42 -9.52 19.98 16.94
C PRO A 42 -8.73 19.37 18.13
N GLU A 43 -9.25 18.26 18.65
CA GLU A 43 -8.65 17.53 19.77
C GLU A 43 -7.16 17.28 19.50
N PRO A 44 -6.26 17.55 20.46
CA PRO A 44 -4.84 17.28 20.27
C PRO A 44 -4.62 15.81 19.93
N ARG A 45 -3.85 15.52 18.89
CA ARG A 45 -3.58 14.14 18.43
C ARG A 45 -3.12 13.19 19.54
N SER A 46 -2.31 13.68 20.47
CA SER A 46 -1.85 12.91 21.64
C SER A 46 -3.01 12.43 22.51
N GLU A 47 -4.06 13.24 22.64
CA GLU A 47 -5.27 12.92 23.41
C GLU A 47 -6.13 11.89 22.67
N LEU A 48 -6.30 12.05 21.36
CA LEU A 48 -7.02 11.07 20.53
C LEU A 48 -6.34 9.69 20.58
N LYS A 49 -5.01 9.66 20.46
CA LYS A 49 -4.23 8.41 20.59
C LYS A 49 -4.38 7.80 21.99
N ARG A 50 -4.29 8.61 23.04
CA ARG A 50 -4.46 8.16 24.43
C ARG A 50 -5.83 7.50 24.66
N ARG A 51 -6.91 8.13 24.17
CA ARG A 51 -8.27 7.57 24.25
C ARG A 51 -8.43 6.29 23.43
N ALA A 52 -7.78 6.22 22.27
CA ALA A 52 -7.76 4.99 21.47
C ALA A 52 -7.08 3.85 22.24
N GLU A 53 -5.95 4.11 22.89
CA GLU A 53 -5.25 3.14 23.75
C GLU A 53 -6.12 2.70 24.94
N GLU A 54 -6.81 3.62 25.62
CA GLU A 54 -7.77 3.28 26.67
C GLU A 54 -8.89 2.36 26.16
N ARG A 55 -9.44 2.67 24.99
CA ARG A 55 -10.48 1.86 24.37
C ARG A 55 -10.00 0.46 24.01
N ILE A 56 -8.76 0.32 23.52
CA ILE A 56 -8.11 -0.99 23.26
C ILE A 56 -7.95 -1.77 24.57
N ASN A 57 -7.53 -1.11 25.65
CA ASN A 57 -7.28 -1.77 26.94
C ASN A 57 -8.56 -2.32 27.57
N GLN A 58 -9.71 -1.71 27.27
CA GLN A 58 -11.02 -2.14 27.75
C GLN A 58 -11.63 -3.30 26.94
N TYR A 59 -11.00 -3.73 25.83
CA TYR A 59 -11.53 -4.81 25.00
C TYR A 59 -11.64 -6.13 25.79
N GLN A 60 -12.84 -6.71 25.81
CA GLN A 60 -13.12 -8.02 26.39
C GLN A 60 -13.20 -9.08 25.30
N ARG A 61 -12.43 -10.15 25.48
CA ARG A 61 -12.37 -11.30 24.58
C ARG A 61 -13.66 -12.10 24.65
N THR A 62 -14.19 -12.49 23.50
CA THR A 62 -15.43 -13.27 23.39
C THR A 62 -15.27 -14.52 22.51
N HIS A 63 -14.05 -15.07 22.46
CA HIS A 63 -13.64 -16.21 21.64
C HIS A 63 -13.81 -16.02 20.12
N ARG A 64 -13.70 -14.78 19.63
CA ARG A 64 -13.64 -14.54 18.18
C ARG A 64 -12.34 -15.05 17.60
N GLN A 65 -12.34 -15.32 16.29
CA GLN A 65 -11.11 -15.67 15.60
C GLN A 65 -10.05 -14.58 15.85
N ASN A 66 -8.81 -15.03 16.11
CA ASN A 66 -7.59 -14.24 16.19
C ASN A 66 -7.64 -12.98 17.08
N GLU A 67 -8.58 -12.91 18.02
CA GLU A 67 -8.75 -11.75 18.91
C GLU A 67 -7.61 -11.64 19.94
N GLU A 68 -6.82 -12.69 20.14
CA GLU A 68 -5.65 -12.67 21.01
C GLU A 68 -4.59 -11.68 20.52
N LYS A 69 -4.58 -11.38 19.22
CA LYS A 69 -3.66 -10.42 18.59
C LYS A 69 -4.24 -9.02 18.44
N LEU A 70 -5.52 -8.81 18.75
CA LEU A 70 -6.21 -7.54 18.49
C LEU A 70 -5.52 -6.35 19.15
N GLN A 71 -5.23 -6.47 20.45
CA GLN A 71 -4.68 -5.35 21.22
C GLN A 71 -3.27 -4.98 20.73
N ASP A 72 -2.40 -5.96 20.54
CA ASP A 72 -1.03 -5.75 20.05
C ASP A 72 -1.02 -5.19 18.62
N CYS A 73 -1.92 -5.67 17.78
CA CYS A 73 -2.10 -5.19 16.42
C CYS A 73 -2.52 -3.72 16.39
N LEU A 74 -3.62 -3.37 17.06
CA LEU A 74 -4.12 -1.99 17.06
C LEU A 74 -3.12 -1.01 17.67
N ARG A 75 -2.40 -1.40 18.74
CA ARG A 75 -1.31 -0.58 19.30
C ARG A 75 -0.19 -0.36 18.29
N SER A 76 0.25 -1.42 17.60
CA SER A 76 1.28 -1.32 16.56
C SER A 76 0.85 -0.35 15.45
N PHE A 77 -0.41 -0.39 15.02
CA PHE A 77 -0.95 0.58 14.06
C PHE A 77 -0.90 2.03 14.60
N LEU A 78 -1.28 2.27 15.86
CA LEU A 78 -1.23 3.60 16.48
C LEU A 78 0.20 4.14 16.67
N GLU A 79 1.19 3.26 16.81
CA GLU A 79 2.60 3.63 16.98
C GLU A 79 3.31 3.84 15.65
N MET A 80 3.01 3.02 14.64
CA MET A 80 3.85 2.90 13.45
C MET A 80 3.25 3.51 12.20
N LEU A 81 1.96 3.86 12.17
CA LEU A 81 1.37 4.55 11.03
C LEU A 81 1.88 6.00 10.89
N PRO A 82 1.90 6.55 9.66
CA PRO A 82 2.06 8.00 9.45
C PRO A 82 0.99 8.79 10.21
N ASN A 83 1.25 10.07 10.48
CA ASN A 83 0.41 10.92 11.32
C ASN A 83 -1.08 10.89 10.94
N ASP A 84 -1.37 11.21 9.68
CA ASP A 84 -2.73 11.22 9.12
C ASP A 84 -3.42 9.84 9.25
N GLY A 85 -2.67 8.75 9.02
CA GLY A 85 -3.20 7.39 9.11
C GLY A 85 -3.48 6.98 10.56
N CYS A 86 -2.55 7.30 11.46
CA CYS A 86 -2.69 7.10 12.90
C CYS A 86 -3.93 7.81 13.45
N GLU A 87 -4.18 9.07 13.06
CA GLU A 87 -5.38 9.82 13.46
C GLU A 87 -6.66 9.16 12.96
N SER A 88 -6.68 8.71 11.70
CA SER A 88 -7.85 8.02 11.17
C SER A 88 -8.14 6.71 11.92
N ILE A 89 -7.12 5.92 12.25
CA ILE A 89 -7.29 4.67 12.98
C ILE A 89 -7.68 4.92 14.44
N ALA A 90 -7.06 5.89 15.09
CA ALA A 90 -7.41 6.29 16.45
C ALA A 90 -8.88 6.72 16.54
N SER A 91 -9.36 7.49 15.56
CA SER A 91 -10.77 7.88 15.47
C SER A 91 -11.70 6.66 15.31
N ASP A 92 -11.37 5.71 14.42
CA ASP A 92 -12.18 4.48 14.25
C ASP A 92 -12.24 3.66 15.56
N ILE A 93 -11.13 3.58 16.28
CA ILE A 93 -11.04 2.88 17.58
C ILE A 93 -11.90 3.59 18.63
N VAL A 94 -11.73 4.90 18.81
CA VAL A 94 -12.47 5.68 19.81
C VAL A 94 -13.98 5.62 19.55
N ASN A 95 -14.39 5.66 18.28
CA ASN A 95 -15.80 5.58 17.90
C ASN A 95 -16.39 4.16 17.96
N SER A 96 -15.60 3.15 18.30
CA SER A 96 -16.05 1.77 18.44
C SER A 96 -16.81 1.55 19.75
N GLN A 97 -18.12 1.82 19.73
CA GLN A 97 -19.00 1.76 20.93
C GLN A 97 -19.07 0.37 21.59
N THR A 98 -18.81 -0.71 20.85
CA THR A 98 -18.85 -2.08 21.36
C THR A 98 -17.60 -2.85 20.95
N ASP A 99 -17.27 -3.92 21.68
CA ASP A 99 -16.13 -4.77 21.36
C ASP A 99 -16.30 -5.51 20.03
N ALA A 100 -17.54 -5.80 19.63
CA ALA A 100 -17.82 -6.30 18.28
C ALA A 100 -17.39 -5.28 17.20
N ILE A 101 -17.64 -3.99 17.44
CA ILE A 101 -17.25 -2.94 16.49
C ILE A 101 -15.73 -2.79 16.44
N LEU A 102 -15.07 -2.80 17.61
CA LEU A 102 -13.61 -2.70 17.70
C LEU A 102 -12.92 -3.91 17.05
N TRP A 103 -13.43 -5.12 17.28
CA TRP A 103 -12.95 -6.31 16.61
C TRP A 103 -13.08 -6.22 15.10
N GLN A 104 -14.17 -5.65 14.58
CA GLN A 104 -14.32 -5.43 13.15
C GLN A 104 -13.32 -4.41 12.59
N VAL A 105 -12.97 -3.35 13.35
CA VAL A 105 -11.90 -2.41 12.95
C VAL A 105 -10.59 -3.17 12.79
N TYR A 106 -10.23 -3.98 13.78
CA TYR A 106 -9.06 -4.85 13.74
C TYR A 106 -9.11 -5.83 12.55
N HIS A 107 -10.25 -6.51 12.36
CA HIS A 107 -10.43 -7.50 11.30
C HIS A 107 -10.29 -6.86 9.91
N ASN A 108 -10.87 -5.69 9.69
CA ASN A 108 -10.74 -4.98 8.40
C ASN A 108 -9.28 -4.57 8.12
N LEU A 109 -8.53 -4.12 9.13
CA LEU A 109 -7.11 -3.80 8.95
C LEU A 109 -6.29 -5.04 8.61
N LEU A 110 -6.66 -6.18 9.20
CA LEU A 110 -6.02 -7.47 8.94
C LEU A 110 -6.33 -8.03 7.55
N THR A 111 -7.61 -8.07 7.17
CA THR A 111 -8.04 -8.70 5.92
C THR A 111 -7.65 -7.84 4.72
N GLU A 112 -7.96 -6.55 4.75
CA GLU A 112 -7.85 -5.67 3.58
C GLU A 112 -6.40 -5.19 3.32
N ILE A 113 -5.59 -5.04 4.35
CA ILE A 113 -4.17 -4.67 4.17
C ILE A 113 -3.30 -5.91 4.22
N THR A 114 -3.28 -6.61 5.35
CA THR A 114 -2.16 -7.53 5.60
C THR A 114 -2.29 -8.87 4.88
N THR A 115 -3.52 -9.36 4.68
CA THR A 115 -3.72 -10.66 4.03
C THR A 115 -3.42 -10.58 2.54
N ASP A 116 -3.95 -9.59 1.83
CA ASP A 116 -3.71 -9.44 0.39
C ASP A 116 -2.30 -8.98 0.04
N LEU A 117 -1.63 -8.25 0.94
CA LEU A 117 -0.22 -7.89 0.75
C LEU A 117 0.73 -9.07 0.95
N LEU A 118 0.40 -10.00 1.87
CA LEU A 118 1.21 -11.18 2.14
C LEU A 118 0.93 -12.36 1.20
N ILE A 119 -0.21 -12.37 0.50
CA ILE A 119 -0.50 -13.35 -0.56
C ILE A 119 0.33 -12.99 -1.80
N VAL A 120 1.64 -13.19 -1.69
CA VAL A 120 2.55 -13.23 -2.83
C VAL A 120 2.53 -14.65 -3.36
N LYS A 121 1.58 -14.93 -4.24
CA LYS A 121 1.57 -16.15 -5.04
C LYS A 121 1.72 -15.79 -6.50
N ALA A 122 2.89 -16.14 -7.03
CA ALA A 122 2.94 -16.64 -8.40
C ALA A 122 1.89 -17.78 -8.49
N ASP A 123 0.86 -17.56 -9.29
CA ASP A 123 -0.07 -18.56 -9.83
C ASP A 123 -1.00 -19.33 -8.87
N SER A 124 -1.68 -18.70 -7.91
CA SER A 124 -2.93 -19.34 -7.43
C SER A 124 -4.10 -18.43 -7.07
N ARG A 125 -5.16 -18.66 -7.86
CA ARG A 125 -6.56 -18.24 -7.79
C ARG A 125 -7.14 -18.19 -6.38
N THR A 126 -7.83 -17.10 -6.09
CA THR A 126 -8.86 -17.00 -5.06
C THR A 126 -10.19 -16.62 -5.73
N PRO A 127 -11.30 -17.30 -5.44
CA PRO A 127 -12.63 -16.86 -5.86
C PRO A 127 -13.05 -15.64 -5.02
N SER A 128 -13.35 -14.52 -5.68
CA SER A 128 -13.77 -13.26 -5.08
C SER A 128 -15.29 -13.22 -4.94
N LEU A 129 -15.78 -13.10 -3.71
CA LEU A 129 -17.16 -12.75 -3.36
C LEU A 129 -17.11 -12.11 -1.97
N THR A 130 -17.26 -10.79 -1.90
CA THR A 130 -17.43 -10.09 -0.62
C THR A 130 -18.52 -9.03 -0.78
N THR A 131 -19.54 -9.13 0.04
CA THR A 131 -20.45 -8.04 0.41
C THR A 131 -20.27 -7.86 1.91
N SER A 132 -19.69 -6.72 2.32
CA SER A 132 -19.48 -6.39 3.72
C SER A 132 -20.55 -5.37 4.15
N PRO A 133 -21.24 -5.52 5.30
CA PRO A 133 -22.24 -4.54 5.72
C PRO A 133 -21.60 -3.45 6.59
N ARG A 134 -21.54 -2.17 6.14
CA ARG A 134 -21.37 -1.00 7.04
C ARG A 134 -21.60 0.38 6.39
N THR A 135 -22.62 1.09 6.83
CA THR A 135 -23.24 2.26 6.17
C THR A 135 -22.38 3.49 5.88
N GLN A 136 -21.25 3.76 6.55
CA GLN A 136 -20.40 4.95 6.24
C GLN A 136 -19.07 4.62 5.56
N ARG A 137 -18.39 3.55 5.99
CA ARG A 137 -17.15 3.10 5.34
C ARG A 137 -17.43 2.37 4.03
N GLN A 138 -18.60 1.74 3.89
CA GLN A 138 -19.08 1.28 2.58
C GLN A 138 -19.23 2.45 1.63
N ILE A 139 -19.75 3.60 2.06
CA ILE A 139 -19.82 4.80 1.20
C ILE A 139 -18.43 5.21 0.72
N ASN A 140 -17.43 5.26 1.61
CA ASN A 140 -16.06 5.60 1.19
C ASN A 140 -15.46 4.54 0.26
N ALA A 141 -15.68 3.25 0.55
CA ALA A 141 -15.22 2.15 -0.28
C ALA A 141 -15.93 2.13 -1.64
N ASP A 142 -17.20 2.49 -1.71
CA ASP A 142 -18.02 2.62 -2.91
C ASP A 142 -17.58 3.84 -3.73
N ILE A 143 -17.27 4.96 -3.07
CA ILE A 143 -16.66 6.13 -3.71
C ILE A 143 -15.33 5.73 -4.34
N VAL A 144 -14.47 5.03 -3.58
CA VAL A 144 -13.19 4.54 -4.11
C VAL A 144 -13.45 3.57 -5.28
N ALA A 145 -14.33 2.59 -5.11
CA ALA A 145 -14.71 1.61 -6.14
C ALA A 145 -15.21 2.30 -7.42
N GLY A 146 -16.03 3.34 -7.31
CA GLY A 146 -16.52 4.13 -8.44
C GLY A 146 -15.45 4.97 -9.13
N THR A 147 -14.26 5.12 -8.53
CA THR A 147 -13.08 5.73 -9.18
C THR A 147 -12.08 4.71 -9.71
N LEU A 148 -12.28 3.42 -9.43
CA LEU A 148 -11.42 2.36 -9.96
C LEU A 148 -11.82 2.04 -11.40
N PRO A 149 -10.88 1.54 -12.23
CA PRO A 149 -11.19 1.16 -13.59
C PRO A 149 -12.00 -0.13 -13.58
N ASP A 150 -12.90 -0.29 -14.57
CA ASP A 150 -13.60 -1.56 -14.75
C ASP A 150 -12.64 -2.67 -15.17
N GLU A 151 -11.55 -2.33 -15.87
CA GLU A 151 -10.57 -3.29 -16.40
C GLU A 151 -9.36 -3.51 -15.48
N SER A 152 -8.93 -4.77 -15.35
CA SER A 152 -7.73 -5.14 -14.59
C SER A 152 -6.45 -4.93 -15.39
N GLN A 153 -5.34 -4.62 -14.71
CA GLN A 153 -4.04 -4.53 -15.38
C GLN A 153 -3.50 -5.91 -15.73
N LEU A 154 -2.97 -6.09 -16.95
CA LEU A 154 -2.28 -7.32 -17.35
C LEU A 154 -0.81 -7.32 -16.90
N ARG A 155 -0.20 -8.50 -16.86
CA ARG A 155 1.25 -8.60 -16.62
C ARG A 155 1.96 -7.94 -17.79
N ASP A 156 2.65 -6.85 -17.51
CA ASP A 156 3.31 -6.05 -18.52
C ASP A 156 4.82 -6.37 -18.55
N ALA A 157 5.29 -6.88 -19.69
CA ALA A 157 6.71 -7.11 -19.91
C ALA A 157 7.52 -5.79 -19.84
N SER A 158 6.89 -4.67 -20.20
CA SER A 158 7.50 -3.34 -20.18
C SER A 158 7.87 -2.90 -18.76
N PHE A 159 7.09 -3.30 -17.74
CA PHE A 159 7.41 -3.01 -16.34
C PHE A 159 8.72 -3.66 -15.92
N ARG A 160 8.92 -4.94 -16.27
CA ARG A 160 10.15 -5.66 -15.96
C ARG A 160 11.34 -5.05 -16.68
N GLU A 161 11.18 -4.77 -17.98
CA GLU A 161 12.22 -4.17 -18.80
C GLU A 161 12.65 -2.79 -18.28
N ALA A 162 11.69 -1.94 -17.93
CA ALA A 162 11.95 -0.61 -17.36
C ALA A 162 12.68 -0.68 -16.01
N CYS A 163 12.28 -1.61 -15.11
CA CYS A 163 12.98 -1.80 -13.84
C CYS A 163 14.43 -2.26 -14.05
N LEU A 164 14.65 -3.26 -14.92
CA LEU A 164 15.98 -3.75 -15.24
C LEU A 164 16.84 -2.67 -15.89
N GLN A 165 16.30 -1.90 -16.83
CA GLN A 165 17.03 -0.81 -17.47
C GLN A 165 17.43 0.25 -16.43
N ARG A 166 16.49 0.69 -15.59
CA ARG A 166 16.75 1.65 -14.50
C ARG A 166 17.86 1.17 -13.56
N ASP A 167 17.83 -0.11 -13.21
CA ASP A 167 18.72 -0.72 -12.22
C ASP A 167 19.99 -1.32 -12.85
N ARG A 168 20.35 -0.92 -14.08
CA ARG A 168 21.56 -1.34 -14.80
C ARG A 168 21.67 -2.86 -14.93
N GLN A 169 20.55 -3.54 -15.17
CA GLN A 169 20.45 -5.00 -15.27
C GLN A 169 20.94 -5.72 -14.00
N CYS A 170 20.88 -5.06 -12.84
CA CYS A 170 21.41 -5.58 -11.58
C CYS A 170 20.34 -5.63 -10.49
N CYS A 171 20.48 -6.62 -9.59
CA CYS A 171 19.75 -6.65 -8.35
C CYS A 171 20.13 -5.42 -7.51
N VAL A 172 19.15 -4.61 -7.10
CA VAL A 172 19.39 -3.38 -6.34
C VAL A 172 20.02 -3.61 -4.96
N ILE A 173 20.01 -4.85 -4.48
CA ILE A 173 20.56 -5.23 -3.18
C ILE A 173 21.94 -5.86 -3.32
N THR A 174 22.08 -6.87 -4.18
CA THR A 174 23.29 -7.71 -4.25
C THR A 174 24.26 -7.27 -5.34
N ASN A 175 23.81 -6.40 -6.26
CA ASN A 175 24.49 -6.08 -7.53
C ASN A 175 24.74 -7.28 -8.43
N PHE A 176 24.03 -8.40 -8.22
CA PHE A 176 24.10 -9.53 -9.14
C PHE A 176 23.48 -9.13 -10.47
N VAL A 177 24.12 -9.52 -11.56
CA VAL A 177 23.72 -9.15 -12.92
C VAL A 177 22.68 -10.16 -13.44
N GLU A 178 21.69 -9.68 -14.18
CA GLU A 178 20.71 -10.53 -14.85
C GLU A 178 21.42 -11.56 -15.73
N THR A 179 21.10 -12.85 -15.55
CA THR A 179 21.75 -13.98 -16.22
C THR A 179 21.86 -13.80 -17.73
N GLU A 180 20.76 -13.46 -18.39
CA GLU A 180 20.73 -13.25 -19.84
C GLU A 180 21.59 -12.06 -20.29
N HIS A 181 21.66 -11.00 -19.48
CA HIS A 181 22.53 -9.86 -19.78
C HIS A 181 24.01 -10.22 -19.57
N TRP A 182 24.32 -10.94 -18.50
CA TRP A 182 25.67 -11.40 -18.18
C TRP A 182 26.24 -12.31 -19.29
N VAL A 183 25.42 -13.21 -19.85
CA VAL A 183 25.81 -14.02 -21.02
C VAL A 183 26.08 -13.14 -22.24
N LYS A 184 25.22 -12.15 -22.52
CA LYS A 184 25.39 -11.24 -23.67
C LYS A 184 26.67 -10.42 -23.62
N ILE A 185 27.14 -10.03 -22.43
CA ILE A 185 28.39 -9.29 -22.26
C ILE A 185 29.64 -10.17 -22.16
N GLY A 186 29.52 -11.48 -22.47
CA GLY A 186 30.64 -12.41 -22.54
C GLY A 186 31.00 -13.08 -21.21
N SER A 187 30.06 -13.17 -20.27
CA SER A 187 30.21 -13.95 -19.03
C SER A 187 31.45 -13.59 -18.19
N PRO A 188 31.63 -12.30 -17.82
CA PRO A 188 32.80 -11.86 -17.07
C PRO A 188 32.88 -12.54 -15.69
N ALA A 189 34.05 -13.13 -15.39
CA ALA A 189 34.29 -13.85 -14.13
C ALA A 189 34.29 -12.97 -12.87
N THR A 190 34.38 -11.64 -13.04
CA THR A 190 34.36 -10.67 -11.94
C THR A 190 32.94 -10.32 -11.47
N MET A 191 31.91 -10.75 -12.19
CA MET A 191 30.51 -10.49 -11.87
C MET A 191 29.81 -11.80 -11.52
N ILE A 192 28.91 -11.72 -10.56
CA ILE A 192 28.02 -12.84 -10.20
C ILE A 192 26.69 -12.61 -10.90
N SER A 193 26.21 -13.60 -11.63
CA SER A 193 24.89 -13.55 -12.27
C SER A 193 23.82 -14.19 -11.40
N GLY A 194 22.56 -13.82 -11.63
CA GLY A 194 21.40 -14.48 -11.07
C GLY A 194 20.11 -14.07 -11.77
N ASP A 195 19.07 -14.87 -11.59
CA ASP A 195 17.77 -14.62 -12.22
C ASP A 195 17.03 -13.53 -11.46
N LEU A 196 16.82 -12.39 -12.13
CA LEU A 196 16.21 -11.20 -11.54
C LEU A 196 14.74 -11.07 -11.93
N GLU A 197 13.97 -10.55 -10.99
CA GLU A 197 12.55 -10.30 -11.10
C GLU A 197 12.26 -8.82 -10.79
N ALA A 198 11.25 -8.27 -11.45
CA ALA A 198 10.71 -6.96 -11.09
C ALA A 198 9.65 -7.15 -10.00
N ALA A 199 10.03 -6.82 -8.77
CA ALA A 199 9.21 -6.92 -7.59
C ALA A 199 8.39 -5.65 -7.39
N HIS A 200 7.06 -5.79 -7.32
CA HIS A 200 6.18 -4.70 -6.93
C HIS A 200 6.32 -4.37 -5.43
N ILE A 201 6.34 -3.09 -5.08
CA ILE A 201 6.37 -2.60 -3.69
C ILE A 201 4.96 -2.68 -3.09
N ILE A 202 3.98 -2.08 -3.79
CA ILE A 202 2.56 -2.36 -3.61
C ILE A 202 2.22 -3.52 -4.55
N PRO A 203 1.88 -4.71 -4.03
CA PRO A 203 1.68 -5.92 -4.79
C PRO A 203 0.74 -5.75 -5.98
N TYR A 204 1.09 -6.43 -7.08
CA TYR A 204 0.31 -6.47 -8.31
C TYR A 204 -1.18 -6.80 -8.11
N SER A 205 -1.52 -7.61 -7.10
CA SER A 205 -2.89 -7.98 -6.72
C SER A 205 -3.79 -6.77 -6.38
N PHE A 206 -3.21 -5.60 -6.10
CA PHE A 206 -3.98 -4.37 -5.86
C PHE A 206 -4.48 -3.70 -7.15
N GLY A 207 -3.82 -3.92 -8.30
CA GLY A 207 -4.24 -3.36 -9.59
C GLY A 207 -4.67 -4.40 -10.62
N ALA A 208 -4.55 -5.69 -10.28
CA ALA A 208 -4.75 -6.76 -11.23
C ALA A 208 -5.28 -8.04 -10.59
N CYS A 209 -6.09 -8.76 -11.36
CA CYS A 209 -6.57 -10.10 -11.04
C CYS A 209 -6.57 -10.94 -12.32
N GLU A 210 -6.54 -12.27 -12.18
CA GLU A 210 -6.82 -13.18 -13.30
C GLU A 210 -8.30 -13.06 -13.69
N GLY A 211 -8.60 -12.09 -14.55
CA GLY A 211 -9.93 -11.73 -15.05
C GLY A 211 -9.88 -10.35 -15.69
N LYS A 212 -10.71 -10.07 -16.70
CA LYS A 212 -10.70 -8.75 -17.35
C LYS A 212 -11.14 -7.62 -16.43
N THR A 213 -11.76 -7.93 -15.30
CA THR A 213 -12.33 -6.95 -14.37
C THR A 213 -11.64 -6.97 -13.02
N LEU A 214 -11.54 -5.80 -12.39
CA LEU A 214 -11.06 -5.73 -11.02
C LEU A 214 -11.98 -6.52 -10.06
N PRO A 215 -11.43 -7.16 -9.02
CA PRO A 215 -12.22 -7.80 -7.99
C PRO A 215 -13.14 -6.80 -7.26
N VAL A 216 -14.35 -7.24 -6.90
CA VAL A 216 -15.34 -6.43 -6.15
C VAL A 216 -14.78 -5.88 -4.83
N ASP A 217 -13.81 -6.58 -4.24
CA ASP A 217 -13.13 -6.20 -3.00
C ASP A 217 -11.98 -5.19 -3.20
N SER A 218 -11.73 -4.69 -4.42
CA SER A 218 -10.66 -3.69 -4.67
C SER A 218 -10.94 -2.35 -3.98
N GLY A 219 -12.20 -1.90 -3.95
CA GLY A 219 -12.59 -0.64 -3.31
C GLY A 219 -12.19 -0.56 -1.83
N PRO A 220 -12.61 -1.53 -0.99
CA PRO A 220 -12.19 -1.62 0.41
C PRO A 220 -10.66 -1.65 0.59
N LYS A 221 -9.91 -2.45 -0.18
CA LYS A 221 -8.44 -2.51 -0.08
C LYS A 221 -7.79 -1.16 -0.31
N TRP A 222 -8.19 -0.47 -1.37
CA TRP A 222 -7.65 0.85 -1.70
C TRP A 222 -8.10 1.93 -0.72
N GLU A 223 -9.31 1.86 -0.15
CA GLU A 223 -9.77 2.75 0.92
C GLU A 223 -8.85 2.62 2.14
N VAL A 224 -8.66 1.38 2.61
CA VAL A 224 -7.88 1.13 3.82
C VAL A 224 -6.40 1.47 3.61
N LEU A 225 -5.83 1.11 2.45
CA LEU A 225 -4.45 1.48 2.09
C LEU A 225 -4.27 2.99 2.03
N SER A 226 -5.16 3.70 1.32
CA SER A 226 -5.10 5.16 1.18
C SER A 226 -5.28 5.89 2.50
N ARG A 227 -6.08 5.31 3.40
CA ARG A 227 -6.37 5.86 4.72
C ARG A 227 -5.22 5.65 5.70
N CYS A 228 -4.65 4.44 5.73
CA CYS A 228 -3.50 4.14 6.60
C CYS A 228 -2.22 4.81 6.09
N PHE A 229 -2.05 4.89 4.77
CA PHE A 229 -0.87 5.45 4.12
C PHE A 229 -1.24 6.50 3.07
N PRO A 230 -1.67 7.71 3.48
CA PRO A 230 -2.02 8.77 2.54
C PRO A 230 -0.87 9.19 1.61
N GLY A 231 0.38 8.91 2.02
CA GLY A 231 1.57 9.07 1.17
C GLY A 231 1.52 8.25 -0.12
N VAL A 232 0.94 7.05 -0.09
CA VAL A 232 0.74 6.19 -1.28
C VAL A 232 -0.16 6.90 -2.30
N ARG A 233 -1.30 7.43 -1.83
CA ARG A 233 -2.22 8.22 -2.67
C ARG A 233 -1.58 9.51 -3.18
N ARG A 234 -0.84 10.24 -2.32
CA ARG A 234 -0.13 11.47 -2.72
C ARG A 234 0.97 11.21 -3.74
N ALA A 235 1.57 10.02 -3.72
CA ALA A 235 2.52 9.58 -4.75
C ALA A 235 1.83 9.19 -6.07
N GLY A 236 0.50 9.27 -6.15
CA GLY A 236 -0.26 9.00 -7.37
C GLY A 236 -0.53 7.52 -7.64
N MET A 237 -0.24 6.63 -6.68
CA MET A 237 -0.44 5.18 -6.86
C MET A 237 -1.93 4.83 -6.84
N ARG A 238 -2.36 4.06 -7.86
CA ARG A 238 -3.75 3.65 -8.14
C ARG A 238 -3.76 2.28 -8.85
N PRO A 239 -4.90 1.59 -9.00
CA PRO A 239 -4.95 0.33 -9.73
C PRO A 239 -4.37 0.41 -11.16
N GLU A 240 -4.66 1.49 -11.88
CA GLU A 240 -4.32 1.67 -13.30
C GLU A 240 -2.81 1.74 -13.53
N ASN A 241 -2.06 2.23 -12.54
CA ASN A 241 -0.61 2.40 -12.63
C ASN A 241 0.13 1.47 -11.68
N ILE A 242 -0.44 0.31 -11.34
CA ILE A 242 0.23 -0.69 -10.50
C ILE A 242 1.57 -1.15 -11.11
N ASN A 243 1.67 -1.13 -12.44
CA ASN A 243 2.86 -1.45 -13.23
C ASN A 243 3.76 -0.22 -13.51
N ASP A 244 3.58 0.90 -12.79
CA ASP A 244 4.51 2.03 -12.87
C ASP A 244 5.89 1.59 -12.29
N PRO A 245 7.01 1.83 -12.98
CA PRO A 245 8.35 1.49 -12.47
C PRO A 245 8.69 2.11 -11.10
N ALA A 246 8.02 3.19 -10.69
CA ALA A 246 8.13 3.75 -9.34
C ALA A 246 7.63 2.78 -8.25
N ASN A 247 6.76 1.83 -8.62
CA ASN A 247 6.31 0.72 -7.79
C ASN A 247 7.22 -0.51 -7.90
N GLY A 248 8.29 -0.48 -8.68
CA GLY A 248 9.10 -1.66 -8.99
C GLY A 248 10.52 -1.62 -8.44
N LEU A 249 11.03 -2.80 -8.08
CA LEU A 249 12.43 -3.05 -7.68
C LEU A 249 12.98 -4.24 -8.48
N THR A 250 14.22 -4.15 -8.97
CA THR A 250 14.89 -5.33 -9.53
C THR A 250 15.52 -6.14 -8.40
N LEU A 251 15.00 -7.33 -8.13
CA LEU A 251 15.46 -8.22 -7.06
C LEU A 251 15.80 -9.61 -7.59
N LEU A 252 16.80 -10.24 -6.98
CA LEU A 252 17.03 -11.67 -7.14
C LEU A 252 15.80 -12.46 -6.64
N GLY A 253 15.35 -13.50 -7.36
CA GLY A 253 14.11 -14.24 -7.04
C GLY A 253 13.94 -14.62 -5.56
N PRO A 254 14.92 -15.27 -4.91
CA PRO A 254 14.90 -15.51 -3.47
C PRO A 254 14.71 -14.27 -2.58
N LEU A 255 15.28 -13.12 -2.93
CA LEU A 255 15.10 -11.86 -2.19
C LEU A 255 13.73 -11.25 -2.45
N HIS A 256 13.22 -11.34 -3.68
CA HIS A 256 11.84 -10.96 -3.98
C HIS A 256 10.86 -11.75 -3.11
N LEU A 257 11.06 -13.06 -2.93
CA LEU A 257 10.24 -13.87 -2.03
C LEU A 257 10.32 -13.41 -0.56
N GLN A 258 11.50 -13.00 -0.07
CA GLN A 258 11.62 -12.47 1.29
C GLN A 258 10.96 -11.09 1.45
N PHE A 259 11.10 -10.23 0.42
CA PHE A 259 10.50 -8.91 0.38
C PHE A 259 8.97 -8.97 0.38
N GLY A 260 8.40 -9.84 -0.46
CA GLY A 260 6.96 -10.08 -0.52
C GLY A 260 6.37 -10.66 0.77
N LYS A 261 7.16 -11.40 1.55
CA LYS A 261 6.78 -11.92 2.87
C LYS A 261 7.01 -10.93 4.01
N PHE A 262 7.41 -9.69 3.71
CA PHE A 262 7.77 -8.68 4.71
C PHE A 262 8.86 -9.16 5.69
N ARG A 263 9.74 -10.08 5.25
CA ARG A 263 10.89 -10.56 6.04
C ARG A 263 12.12 -9.69 5.89
N MET A 264 12.02 -8.70 5.02
CA MET A 264 12.97 -7.63 4.85
C MET A 264 12.26 -6.37 4.37
N ALA A 265 12.82 -5.20 4.67
CA ALA A 265 12.28 -3.93 4.22
C ALA A 265 13.37 -2.86 4.11
N PHE A 266 13.06 -1.78 3.40
CA PHE A 266 13.93 -0.64 3.20
C PHE A 266 13.57 0.47 4.19
N GLN A 267 14.31 0.54 5.30
CA GLN A 267 14.14 1.60 6.29
C GLN A 267 14.69 2.92 5.74
N PRO A 268 13.91 4.02 5.72
CA PRO A 268 14.39 5.31 5.23
C PRO A 268 15.57 5.83 6.07
N THR A 269 16.49 6.53 5.41
CA THR A 269 17.58 7.26 6.06
C THR A 269 17.43 8.76 5.81
N GLU A 270 18.31 9.57 6.42
CA GLU A 270 18.37 11.02 6.16
C GLU A 270 18.81 11.34 4.73
N THR A 271 19.47 10.41 4.05
CA THR A 271 19.94 10.60 2.67
C THR A 271 18.87 10.16 1.67
N PRO A 272 18.42 11.05 0.76
CA PRO A 272 17.42 10.70 -0.24
C PRO A 272 17.82 9.50 -1.10
N HIS A 273 16.87 8.59 -1.32
CA HIS A 273 17.06 7.35 -2.09
C HIS A 273 18.05 6.34 -1.47
N THR A 274 18.49 6.57 -0.25
CA THR A 274 19.34 5.65 0.50
C THR A 274 18.55 5.07 1.67
N TYR A 275 18.64 3.75 1.82
CA TYR A 275 17.85 2.99 2.77
C TYR A 275 18.73 2.01 3.52
N ARG A 276 18.43 1.81 4.80
CA ARG A 276 18.98 0.71 5.57
C ARG A 276 18.14 -0.53 5.33
N LEU A 277 18.78 -1.61 4.87
CA LEU A 277 18.16 -2.89 4.70
C LEU A 277 17.94 -3.56 6.05
N LYS A 278 16.69 -3.61 6.50
CA LYS A 278 16.29 -4.30 7.72
C LYS A 278 15.81 -5.71 7.37
N THR A 279 16.27 -6.70 8.09
CA THR A 279 15.78 -8.09 8.04
C THR A 279 15.06 -8.43 9.32
N TYR A 280 14.05 -9.28 9.24
CA TYR A 280 13.19 -9.67 10.36
C TYR A 280 13.36 -11.16 10.70
N PRO A 281 12.78 -11.65 11.81
CA PRO A 281 12.76 -13.07 12.10
C PRO A 281 12.27 -13.89 10.90
N ARG A 282 12.85 -15.08 10.72
CA ARG A 282 12.55 -16.01 9.61
C ARG A 282 12.99 -15.53 8.22
N PHE A 283 13.74 -14.43 8.13
CA PHE A 283 14.55 -14.14 6.95
C PHE A 283 15.49 -15.31 6.67
N SER A 284 15.61 -15.70 5.40
CA SER A 284 16.35 -16.91 5.04
C SER A 284 17.85 -16.75 5.31
N THR A 285 18.41 -17.64 6.11
CA THR A 285 19.76 -17.47 6.65
C THR A 285 20.85 -17.55 5.59
N TYR A 286 20.68 -18.38 4.55
CA TYR A 286 21.66 -18.51 3.47
C TYR A 286 21.79 -17.22 2.63
N LEU A 287 20.73 -16.40 2.60
CA LEU A 287 20.75 -15.13 1.88
C LEU A 287 21.60 -14.07 2.59
N HIS A 288 21.98 -14.23 3.87
CA HIS A 288 22.79 -13.22 4.55
C HIS A 288 24.13 -12.96 3.87
N GLN A 289 24.70 -13.97 3.19
CA GLN A 289 25.99 -13.89 2.51
C GLN A 289 25.95 -13.02 1.25
N SER A 290 24.77 -12.82 0.64
CA SER A 290 24.61 -12.00 -0.56
C SER A 290 24.22 -10.55 -0.27
N LEU A 291 23.91 -10.23 1.00
CA LEU A 291 23.48 -8.89 1.38
C LEU A 291 24.68 -7.95 1.57
N PRO A 292 24.55 -6.65 1.25
CA PRO A 292 25.60 -5.68 1.48
C PRO A 292 26.07 -5.69 2.93
N GLU A 293 27.39 -5.69 3.15
CA GLU A 293 27.99 -5.67 4.48
C GLU A 293 27.53 -4.44 5.27
N SER A 294 27.46 -3.28 4.62
CA SER A 294 26.96 -2.02 5.18
C SER A 294 25.46 -2.04 5.50
N ARG A 295 24.72 -3.05 5.01
CA ARG A 295 23.25 -3.10 5.04
C ARG A 295 22.60 -1.84 4.49
N THR A 296 23.28 -1.15 3.57
CA THR A 296 22.81 0.11 2.99
C THR A 296 22.63 -0.07 1.50
N VAL A 297 21.48 0.37 1.00
CA VAL A 297 21.12 0.32 -0.42
C VAL A 297 20.78 1.72 -0.90
N THR A 298 21.42 2.15 -1.97
CA THR A 298 21.14 3.44 -2.62
C THR A 298 20.57 3.19 -4.00
N PHE A 299 19.33 3.60 -4.23
CA PHE A 299 18.72 3.48 -5.55
C PHE A 299 19.28 4.55 -6.48
N THR A 300 20.08 4.11 -7.44
CA THR A 300 20.62 4.94 -8.52
C THR A 300 19.87 4.66 -9.82
N LYS A 301 20.07 5.49 -10.84
CA LYS A 301 19.53 5.24 -12.18
C LYS A 301 20.68 4.98 -13.14
N ALA A 302 20.47 4.11 -14.12
CA ALA A 302 21.30 4.04 -15.32
C ALA A 302 21.27 5.39 -16.07
N ASP A 303 22.36 5.69 -16.77
CA ASP A 303 22.54 6.99 -17.45
C ASP A 303 21.53 7.16 -18.61
N ASP A 304 21.15 6.05 -19.25
CA ASP A 304 20.13 5.97 -20.31
C ASP A 304 18.69 5.85 -19.78
N ALA A 305 18.51 5.67 -18.46
CA ALA A 305 17.20 5.52 -17.80
C ALA A 305 16.66 6.85 -17.23
N GLY A 306 17.02 7.99 -17.82
CA GLY A 306 16.67 9.32 -17.33
C GLY A 306 15.16 9.52 -17.11
N ALA A 307 14.32 8.99 -18.01
CA ALA A 307 12.87 9.09 -17.96
C ALA A 307 12.20 8.09 -17.00
N ILE A 308 12.89 7.02 -16.58
CA ILE A 308 12.31 5.97 -15.73
C ILE A 308 12.37 6.43 -14.27
N PRO A 309 11.25 6.41 -13.53
CA PRO A 309 11.23 6.86 -12.14
C PRO A 309 11.99 5.91 -11.21
N ARG A 310 12.60 6.48 -10.16
CA ARG A 310 13.17 5.70 -9.05
C ARG A 310 12.04 5.05 -8.24
N PRO A 311 12.35 3.98 -7.48
CA PRO A 311 11.41 3.44 -6.49
C PRO A 311 10.88 4.56 -5.58
N SER A 312 9.56 4.64 -5.47
CA SER A 312 8.89 5.70 -4.72
C SER A 312 9.14 5.53 -3.22
N ALA A 313 9.68 6.59 -2.60
CA ALA A 313 9.95 6.61 -1.16
C ALA A 313 8.69 6.42 -0.33
N ALA A 314 7.54 6.92 -0.79
CA ALA A 314 6.27 6.76 -0.09
C ALA A 314 5.76 5.31 -0.11
N LEU A 315 6.00 4.58 -1.19
CA LEU A 315 5.62 3.16 -1.29
C LEU A 315 6.55 2.30 -0.45
N LEU A 316 7.85 2.61 -0.44
CA LEU A 316 8.82 1.94 0.41
C LEU A 316 8.56 2.18 1.90
N ASP A 317 8.20 3.40 2.31
CA ASP A 317 7.78 3.71 3.68
C ASP A 317 6.51 2.93 4.07
N CYS A 318 5.53 2.83 3.17
CA CYS A 318 4.36 1.99 3.36
C CYS A 318 4.75 0.52 3.61
N HIS A 319 5.56 -0.07 2.73
CA HIS A 319 6.02 -1.45 2.88
C HIS A 319 6.81 -1.66 4.19
N PHE A 320 7.72 -0.75 4.52
CA PHE A 320 8.51 -0.79 5.74
C PHE A 320 7.65 -0.74 7.01
N ARG A 321 6.72 0.22 7.11
CA ARG A 321 5.84 0.34 8.28
C ARG A 321 4.93 -0.87 8.44
N LEU A 322 4.47 -1.46 7.33
CA LEU A 322 3.71 -2.69 7.38
C LEU A 322 4.55 -3.86 7.86
N ALA A 323 5.81 -3.96 7.43
CA ALA A 323 6.73 -4.95 8.00
C ALA A 323 6.86 -4.75 9.52
N GLU A 324 7.09 -3.51 9.98
CA GLU A 324 7.17 -3.21 11.42
C GLU A 324 5.90 -3.65 12.17
N ILE A 325 4.71 -3.30 11.67
CA ILE A 325 3.42 -3.64 12.29
C ILE A 325 3.22 -5.16 12.33
N LEU A 326 3.48 -5.86 11.22
CA LEU A 326 3.32 -7.30 11.11
C LEU A 326 4.21 -8.06 12.10
N HIS A 327 5.44 -7.61 12.29
CA HIS A 327 6.38 -8.24 13.22
C HIS A 327 6.11 -7.87 14.67
N ALA A 328 5.84 -6.59 14.96
CA ALA A 328 5.57 -6.13 16.33
C ALA A 328 4.30 -6.75 16.91
N SER A 329 3.25 -6.91 16.10
CA SER A 329 1.99 -7.54 16.53
C SER A 329 2.02 -9.07 16.51
N GLY A 330 3.05 -9.67 15.89
CA GLY A 330 3.09 -11.11 15.59
C GLY A 330 2.07 -11.55 14.53
N MET A 331 1.46 -10.60 13.80
CA MET A 331 0.47 -10.91 12.77
C MET A 331 1.09 -11.56 11.54
N GLY A 332 2.32 -11.18 11.19
CA GLY A 332 3.02 -11.79 10.06
C GLY A 332 3.16 -13.30 10.25
N GLU A 333 3.47 -13.76 11.46
CA GLU A 333 3.54 -15.19 11.76
C GLU A 333 2.18 -15.88 11.67
N TYR A 334 1.13 -15.24 12.18
CA TYR A 334 -0.24 -15.75 12.11
C TYR A 334 -0.68 -15.98 10.66
N ILE A 335 -0.51 -14.95 9.81
CA ILE A 335 -0.90 -15.01 8.39
C ILE A 335 -0.08 -16.07 7.65
N GLU A 336 1.24 -16.08 7.83
CA GLU A 336 2.09 -17.09 7.21
C GLU A 336 1.72 -18.52 7.63
N LYS A 337 1.31 -18.72 8.89
CA LYS A 337 0.83 -20.03 9.37
C LYS A 337 -0.44 -20.43 8.62
N LYS A 338 -1.43 -19.54 8.51
CA LYS A 338 -2.67 -19.80 7.77
C LYS A 338 -2.43 -20.11 6.29
N MET A 339 -1.50 -19.38 5.66
CA MET A 339 -1.09 -19.67 4.28
C MET A 339 -0.45 -21.05 4.14
N ARG A 340 0.45 -21.42 5.06
CA ARG A 340 1.06 -22.76 5.06
C ARG A 340 0.04 -23.87 5.31
N ASP A 341 -0.91 -23.66 6.20
CA ASP A 341 -1.97 -24.63 6.48
C ASP A 341 -2.79 -24.88 5.21
N TRP A 342 -3.14 -23.81 4.48
CA TRP A 342 -3.85 -23.90 3.21
C TRP A 342 -3.02 -24.57 2.10
N ASP A 343 -1.74 -24.23 1.98
CA ASP A 343 -0.84 -24.86 1.00
C ASP A 343 -0.64 -26.35 1.29
N THR A 344 -0.53 -26.73 2.56
CA THR A 344 -0.43 -28.14 2.97
C THR A 344 -1.68 -28.92 2.56
N ILE A 345 -2.86 -28.32 2.73
CA ILE A 345 -4.14 -28.92 2.33
C ILE A 345 -4.26 -29.02 0.79
N LYS A 346 -3.75 -28.02 0.06
CA LYS A 346 -3.82 -27.94 -1.42
C LYS A 346 -2.76 -28.74 -2.17
N CYS A 347 -1.60 -28.98 -1.57
CA CYS A 347 -0.45 -29.59 -2.23
C CYS A 347 0.08 -30.84 -1.50
N GLY A 348 -0.53 -31.24 -0.39
CA GLY A 348 -0.16 -32.45 0.35
C GLY A 348 -0.46 -33.75 -0.41
N PRO A 349 -0.01 -34.91 0.09
CA PRO A 349 -0.23 -36.21 -0.54
C PRO A 349 -1.72 -36.60 -0.67
N GLU A 350 -2.58 -36.07 0.21
CA GLU A 350 -4.05 -36.21 0.14
C GLU A 350 -4.72 -35.07 -0.64
N SER A 351 -3.95 -34.10 -1.13
CA SER A 351 -4.50 -32.99 -1.88
C SER A 351 -4.96 -33.46 -3.24
N ARG A 352 -6.19 -33.08 -3.61
CA ARG A 352 -6.89 -33.26 -4.91
C ARG A 352 -8.02 -34.30 -4.94
N GLN A 353 -8.33 -35.00 -3.85
CA GLN A 353 -9.46 -35.95 -3.88
C GLN A 353 -10.31 -35.82 -2.62
N LEU A 354 -11.56 -35.39 -2.80
CA LEU A 354 -12.60 -35.69 -1.82
C LEU A 354 -12.77 -37.21 -1.83
N SER A 355 -12.69 -37.83 -0.66
CA SER A 355 -12.92 -39.24 -0.47
C SER A 355 -14.30 -39.59 -1.02
N ALA A 356 -14.38 -40.60 -1.89
CA ALA A 356 -15.64 -41.03 -2.51
C ALA A 356 -16.67 -41.55 -1.47
N ASP A 357 -16.21 -41.90 -0.27
CA ASP A 357 -17.03 -42.35 0.86
C ASP A 357 -17.60 -41.19 1.70
N GLY A 358 -17.32 -39.92 1.34
CA GLY A 358 -17.78 -38.75 2.06
C GLY A 358 -17.06 -38.47 3.39
N SER A 359 -15.98 -39.20 3.70
CA SER A 359 -15.21 -39.02 4.94
C SER A 359 -14.35 -37.74 4.97
N THR A 360 -14.24 -37.02 3.86
CA THR A 360 -13.46 -35.78 3.81
C THR A 360 -14.09 -34.70 4.68
N ASP A 361 -13.28 -34.16 5.59
CA ASP A 361 -13.63 -32.97 6.37
C ASP A 361 -13.59 -31.70 5.49
N VAL A 362 -14.66 -31.48 4.72
CA VAL A 362 -14.84 -30.29 3.88
C VAL A 362 -14.80 -29.01 4.74
N SER A 363 -15.23 -29.08 6.00
CA SER A 363 -15.20 -27.94 6.92
C SER A 363 -13.77 -27.46 7.15
N ARG A 364 -12.80 -28.37 7.29
CA ARG A 364 -11.38 -28.02 7.39
C ARG A 364 -10.85 -27.33 6.14
N TYR A 365 -11.26 -27.76 4.94
CA TYR A 365 -10.88 -27.11 3.68
C TYR A 365 -11.44 -25.70 3.59
N LEU A 366 -12.72 -25.51 3.95
CA LEU A 366 -13.36 -24.20 3.96
C LEU A 366 -12.74 -23.28 5.00
N GLN A 367 -12.49 -23.77 6.21
CA GLN A 367 -11.83 -23.00 7.27
C GLN A 367 -10.41 -22.57 6.91
N ALA A 368 -9.64 -23.43 6.24
CA ALA A 368 -8.30 -23.11 5.80
C ALA A 368 -8.27 -22.23 4.54
N GLY A 369 -9.22 -22.41 3.61
CA GLY A 369 -9.28 -21.64 2.36
C GLY A 369 -9.92 -20.27 2.50
N LEU A 370 -10.83 -20.11 3.47
CA LEU A 370 -11.57 -18.89 3.76
C LEU A 370 -11.22 -18.33 5.15
N TRP A 371 -10.02 -18.61 5.65
CA TRP A 371 -9.57 -18.18 6.98
C TRP A 371 -9.64 -16.66 7.19
N ASN A 372 -9.62 -15.89 6.10
CA ASN A 372 -9.76 -14.44 6.06
C ASN A 372 -11.21 -13.95 5.87
N ARG A 373 -12.20 -14.85 5.74
CA ARG A 373 -13.62 -14.52 5.48
C ARG A 373 -14.61 -15.07 6.51
N ILE A 374 -14.23 -16.03 7.34
CA ILE A 374 -15.16 -16.60 8.32
C ILE A 374 -15.20 -15.71 9.56
N SER A 375 -16.07 -14.71 9.54
CA SER A 375 -16.61 -14.14 10.77
C SER A 375 -17.52 -15.20 11.40
N VAL A 376 -17.06 -15.84 12.49
CA VAL A 376 -17.93 -16.69 13.29
C VAL A 376 -19.01 -15.78 13.89
N SER A 377 -20.25 -16.04 13.47
CA SER A 377 -21.49 -15.38 13.90
C SER A 377 -21.66 -15.38 15.41
#